data_AF-X1D1Q1-F1
#
_entry.id   AF-X1D1Q1-F1
#
_cell.length_a   1.000
_cell.length_b   1.000
_cell.length_c   1.000
_cell.angle_alpha   90.00
_cell.angle_beta   90.00
_cell.angle_gamma   90.00
#
_symmetry.space_group_name_H-M   'P 1'
#
loop_
_entity.id
_entity.type
_entity.pdbx_description
1 polymer ?
#
loop_
_entity_poly.entity_id
_entity_poly.type
_entity_poly.pdbx_seq_one_letter_code
_entity_poly.pdbx_strand_id
1 'polypeptide(L)'
;NMVACGFDCDPDGIEALKDPSHSAFMADVAQYPELITRYMLVIAIRSLWEEEVPSRIWAPCKLATRDNIDDVLANVPECEYDIIK
;
A
#
# COMPACT_ATOMS: atom_id res chain seq x y z
N ASN A 1 16.83 -16.16 17.30
CA ASN A 1 16.76 -14.92 16.51
C ASN A 1 15.30 -14.60 16.23
N MET A 2 14.84 -13.43 16.70
CA MET A 2 13.50 -12.93 16.42
C MET A 2 13.55 -12.17 15.09
N VAL A 3 12.56 -12.40 14.23
CA VAL A 3 12.32 -11.61 13.03
C VAL A 3 11.00 -10.89 13.23
N ALA A 4 11.00 -9.58 13.04
CA ALA A 4 9.83 -8.72 13.11
C ALA A 4 9.45 -8.25 11.70
N CYS A 5 8.13 -8.20 11.47
CA CYS A 5 7.54 -7.67 10.25
C CYS A 5 6.51 -6.60 10.62
N GLY A 6 6.50 -5.48 9.90
CA GLY A 6 5.52 -4.41 10.03
C GLY A 6 4.38 -4.50 9.01
N PHE A 7 3.51 -3.51 9.11
CA PHE A 7 2.46 -3.22 8.14
C PHE A 7 2.47 -1.73 7.82
N ASP A 8 1.97 -1.41 6.63
CA ASP A 8 1.68 -0.09 6.10
C ASP A 8 2.87 0.64 5.46
N CYS A 9 4.12 0.31 5.83
CA CYS A 9 5.29 1.12 5.50
C CYS A 9 5.07 2.60 5.82
N ASP A 10 4.64 2.86 7.05
CA ASP A 10 4.60 4.22 7.58
C ASP A 10 6.02 4.79 7.76
N PRO A 11 6.18 6.10 8.06
CA PRO A 11 7.51 6.70 8.17
C PRO A 11 8.45 5.96 9.14
N ASP A 12 7.91 5.43 10.24
CA ASP A 12 8.68 4.72 11.27
C ASP A 12 9.11 3.33 10.77
N GLY A 13 8.20 2.60 10.10
CA GLY A 13 8.50 1.31 9.46
C GLY A 13 9.52 1.44 8.33
N ILE A 14 9.44 2.53 7.55
CA ILE A 14 10.44 2.85 6.52
C ILE A 14 11.79 3.14 7.16
N GLU A 15 11.84 3.96 8.21
CA GLU A 15 13.09 4.26 8.92
C GLU A 15 13.71 2.99 9.52
N ALA A 16 12.91 2.16 10.18
CA ALA A 16 13.35 0.90 10.77
C ALA A 16 13.89 -0.10 9.72
N LEU A 17 13.30 -0.14 8.52
CA LEU A 17 13.82 -0.96 7.41
C LEU A 17 15.12 -0.42 6.82
N LYS A 18 15.27 0.91 6.78
CA LYS A 18 16.48 1.56 6.25
C LYS A 18 17.63 1.59 7.25
N ASP A 19 17.35 1.43 8.54
CA ASP A 19 18.38 1.37 9.58
C ASP A 19 19.14 0.02 9.56
N PRO A 20 20.43 0.00 9.18
CA PRO A 20 21.22 -1.23 9.18
C PRO A 20 21.49 -1.75 10.59
N SER A 21 21.39 -0.90 11.63
CA SER A 21 21.63 -1.25 13.02
C SER A 21 20.44 -1.96 13.67
N HIS A 22 19.24 -1.75 13.14
CA HIS A 22 18.06 -2.48 13.57
C HIS A 22 18.26 -3.97 13.26
N SER A 23 18.22 -4.87 14.24
CA SER A 23 18.64 -6.27 14.04
C SER A 23 17.49 -7.27 13.87
N ALA A 24 16.25 -6.85 14.17
CA ALA A 24 15.07 -7.72 14.14
C ALA A 24 14.05 -7.39 13.03
N PHE A 25 13.86 -6.11 12.68
CA PHE A 25 12.86 -5.68 11.69
C PHE A 25 13.38 -5.86 10.27
N MET A 26 12.76 -6.79 9.52
CA MET A 26 13.30 -7.27 8.24
C MET A 26 12.38 -7.02 7.05
N ALA A 27 11.08 -6.84 7.31
CA ALA A 27 10.10 -6.61 6.25
C ALA A 27 8.91 -5.79 6.76
N ASP A 28 8.17 -5.21 5.82
CA ASP A 28 6.94 -4.48 6.08
C ASP A 28 5.99 -4.65 4.88
N VAL A 29 4.70 -4.78 5.12
CA VAL A 29 3.68 -4.89 4.07
C VAL A 29 3.19 -3.50 3.69
N ALA A 30 3.77 -2.92 2.63
CA ALA A 30 3.46 -1.60 2.14
C ALA A 30 2.00 -1.48 1.69
N GLN A 31 1.29 -0.49 2.24
CA GLN A 31 0.01 -0.01 1.75
C GLN A 31 0.18 1.28 0.94
N TYR A 32 -0.82 1.63 0.14
CA TYR A 32 -0.78 2.80 -0.74
C TYR A 32 -1.96 3.75 -0.46
N PRO A 33 -1.84 4.63 0.56
CA PRO A 33 -2.92 5.53 0.98
C PRO A 33 -3.46 6.42 -0.14
N GLU A 34 -2.59 6.92 -1.02
CA GLU A 34 -2.99 7.75 -2.16
C GLU A 34 -3.85 6.96 -3.18
N LEU A 35 -3.47 5.71 -3.46
CA LEU A 35 -4.23 4.81 -4.32
C LEU A 35 -5.62 4.55 -3.71
N ILE A 36 -5.66 4.15 -2.44
CA ILE A 36 -6.91 3.90 -1.71
C ILE A 36 -7.82 5.14 -1.77
N THR A 37 -7.26 6.32 -1.48
CA THR A 37 -7.98 7.59 -1.52
C THR A 37 -8.55 7.89 -2.91
N ARG A 38 -7.77 7.67 -3.97
CA ARG A 38 -8.24 7.87 -5.35
C ARG A 38 -9.45 6.98 -5.67
N TYR A 39 -9.40 5.71 -5.30
CA TYR A 39 -10.52 4.79 -5.52
C TYR A 39 -11.75 5.14 -4.68
N MET A 40 -11.56 5.61 -3.44
CA MET A 40 -12.66 6.10 -2.60
C MET A 40 -13.39 7.28 -3.26
N LEU A 41 -12.65 8.24 -3.82
CA LEU A 41 -13.24 9.39 -4.52
C LEU A 41 -14.00 8.98 -5.77
N VAL A 42 -13.45 8.06 -6.57
CA VAL A 42 -14.14 7.51 -7.75
C VAL A 42 -15.45 6.85 -7.37
N ILE A 43 -15.45 5.97 -6.36
CA ILE A 43 -16.67 5.30 -5.90
C ILE A 43 -17.70 6.32 -5.42
N ALA A 44 -17.28 7.34 -4.68
CA ALA A 44 -18.19 8.39 -4.20
C ALA A 44 -18.85 9.15 -5.36
N ILE A 45 -18.08 9.51 -6.39
CA ILE A 45 -18.61 10.20 -7.58
C ILE A 45 -19.59 9.28 -8.33
N ARG A 46 -19.21 8.03 -8.60
CA ARG A 46 -20.08 7.06 -9.29
C ARG A 46 -21.38 6.80 -8.54
N SER A 47 -21.30 6.69 -7.22
CA SER A 47 -22.49 6.55 -6.37
C SER A 47 -23.42 7.76 -6.46
N LEU A 48 -22.88 8.98 -6.59
CA LEU A 48 -23.69 10.20 -6.78
C LEU A 48 -24.36 10.26 -8.15
N TRP A 49 -23.77 9.60 -9.16
CA TRP A 49 -24.34 9.43 -10.50
C TRP A 49 -25.27 8.23 -10.62
N GLU A 50 -25.60 7.57 -9.51
CA GLU A 50 -26.45 6.38 -9.47
C GLU A 50 -25.90 5.21 -10.31
N GLU A 51 -24.59 5.19 -10.56
CA GLU A 51 -23.91 4.07 -11.22
C GLU A 51 -23.75 2.88 -10.27
N GLU A 52 -23.63 1.67 -10.84
CA GLU A 52 -23.32 0.48 -10.06
C GLU A 52 -21.87 0.54 -9.55
N VAL A 53 -21.71 0.46 -8.22
CA VAL A 53 -20.40 0.47 -7.55
C VAL A 53 -20.16 -0.87 -6.85
N PRO A 54 -18.91 -1.38 -6.82
CA PRO A 54 -18.60 -2.60 -6.10
C PRO A 54 -18.76 -2.40 -4.60
N SER A 55 -19.21 -3.45 -3.90
CA SER A 55 -19.24 -3.45 -2.43
C SER A 55 -17.85 -3.49 -1.80
N ARG A 56 -16.83 -3.88 -2.57
CA ARG A 56 -15.44 -3.98 -2.12
C ARG A 56 -14.45 -3.82 -3.28
N ILE A 57 -13.38 -3.08 -3.02
CA ILE A 57 -12.18 -3.04 -3.86
C ILE A 57 -11.00 -3.57 -3.05
N TRP A 58 -10.20 -4.45 -3.65
CA TRP A 58 -8.97 -4.96 -3.04
C TRP A 58 -7.79 -4.09 -3.46
N ALA A 59 -7.34 -3.24 -2.55
CA ALA A 59 -6.12 -2.45 -2.77
C ALA A 59 -4.90 -3.39 -2.73
N PRO A 60 -4.05 -3.40 -3.76
CA PRO A 60 -2.82 -4.18 -3.76
C PRO A 60 -1.86 -3.72 -2.66
N CYS A 61 -1.05 -4.66 -2.16
CA CYS A 61 0.04 -4.40 -1.22
C CYS A 61 1.34 -4.98 -1.79
N LYS A 62 2.50 -4.52 -1.32
CA LYS A 62 3.81 -5.15 -1.66
C LYS A 62 4.62 -5.40 -0.40
N LEU A 63 5.45 -6.43 -0.43
CA LEU A 63 6.42 -6.68 0.64
C LEU A 63 7.65 -5.78 0.43
N ALA A 64 7.85 -4.83 1.33
CA ALA A 64 9.08 -4.07 1.45
C ALA A 64 10.06 -4.82 2.34
N THR A 65 11.31 -4.88 1.90
CA THR A 65 12.47 -5.37 2.64
C THR A 65 13.58 -4.32 2.51
N ARG A 66 14.69 -4.52 3.21
CA ARG A 66 15.86 -3.64 3.12
C ARG A 66 16.40 -3.51 1.70
N ASP A 67 16.25 -4.56 0.91
CA ASP A 67 16.84 -4.64 -0.43
C ASP A 67 15.98 -3.95 -1.50
N ASN A 68 14.67 -3.77 -1.25
CA ASN A 68 13.73 -3.31 -2.28
C ASN A 68 12.83 -2.15 -1.84
N ILE A 69 12.98 -1.61 -0.62
CA ILE A 69 12.05 -0.61 -0.08
C ILE A 69 11.91 0.62 -0.99
N ASP A 70 12.98 1.10 -1.60
CA ASP A 70 12.91 2.26 -2.50
C ASP A 70 12.12 1.94 -3.78
N ASP A 71 12.25 0.73 -4.33
CA ASP A 71 11.47 0.26 -5.48
C ASP A 71 9.98 0.13 -5.13
N VAL A 72 9.69 -0.44 -3.96
CA VAL A 72 8.33 -0.61 -3.45
C VAL A 72 7.63 0.74 -3.26
N LEU A 73 8.33 1.74 -2.72
CA LEU A 73 7.78 3.09 -2.51
C LEU A 73 7.64 3.88 -3.83
N ALA A 74 8.52 3.66 -4.80
CA ALA A 74 8.47 4.36 -6.08
C ALA A 74 7.40 3.79 -7.04
N ASN A 75 7.14 2.49 -6.97
CA ASN A 75 6.30 1.80 -7.93
C ASN A 75 4.96 1.37 -7.31
N VAL A 76 4.03 2.32 -7.25
CA VAL A 76 2.65 2.06 -6.81
C VAL A 76 1.97 1.06 -7.76
N PRO A 77 1.46 -0.08 -7.25
CA PRO A 77 0.75 -1.05 -8.06
C PRO A 77 -0.60 -0.51 -8.57
N GLU A 78 -1.04 -1.03 -9.71
CA GLU A 78 -2.40 -0.83 -10.20
C GLU A 78 -3.37 -1.73 -9.44
N CYS A 79 -4.57 -1.22 -9.15
CA CYS A 79 -5.63 -2.05 -8.60
C CYS A 79 -6.44 -2.66 -9.74
N GLU A 80 -6.88 -3.91 -9.57
CA GLU A 80 -7.65 -4.66 -10.57
C GLU A 80 -9.03 -4.03 -10.87
N TYR A 81 -9.49 -3.10 -10.04
CA TYR A 81 -10.72 -2.36 -10.33
C TYR A 81 -10.48 -1.28 -11.38
N ASP A 82 -11.23 -1.36 -12.47
CA ASP A 82 -11.16 -0.42 -13.58
C ASP A 82 -11.98 0.84 -13.28
N ILE A 83 -11.29 1.98 -13.20
CA ILE A 83 -11.85 3.32 -12.94
C ILE A 83 -12.49 3.92 -14.21
N ILE A 84 -12.22 3.37 -15.40
CA ILE A 84 -12.54 4.00 -16.71
C ILE A 84 -13.75 3.35 -17.41
N LYS A 85 -14.40 2.34 -16.82
CA LYS A 85 -15.63 1.78 -17.40
C LYS A 85 -16.83 2.69 -17.26
#